data_AF-A0AAU8CIH8-F1
#
_entry.id   AF-A0AAU8CIH8-F1
#
_cell.length_a   1.000
_cell.length_b   1.000
_cell.length_c   1.000
_cell.angle_alpha   90.00
_cell.angle_beta   90.00
_cell.angle_gamma   90.00
#
_symmetry.space_group_name_H-M   'P 1'
#
loop_
_entity.id
_entity.type
_entity.pdbx_description
1 polymer ?
#
loop_
_entity_poly.entity_id
_entity_poly.type
_entity_poly.pdbx_seq_one_letter_code
_entity_poly.pdbx_strand_id
1 'polypeptide(L)' 'MKNITVSIDDETYRRARIKAAENDTSVSAMVRDYLAQLANTETEFERLKRKEAGLRLKVRGFSASDRLSRDEVHERNR' A
#
# COMPACT_ATOMS: atom_id res chain seq x y z
N MET A 1 -27.06 2.56 -3.04
CA MET A 1 -26.04 2.99 -2.07
C MET A 1 -26.41 2.41 -0.71
N LYS A 2 -25.43 1.96 0.08
CA LYS A 2 -25.68 1.52 1.46
C LYS A 2 -25.26 2.64 2.41
N ASN A 3 -26.09 2.93 3.42
CA ASN A 3 -25.81 3.94 4.43
C ASN A 3 -25.26 3.24 5.68
N ILE A 4 -24.25 3.85 6.30
CA ILE A 4 -23.64 3.36 7.54
C ILE A 4 -23.78 4.47 8.58
N THR A 5 -24.34 4.13 9.74
CA THR A 5 -24.37 5.02 10.91
C THR A 5 -23.23 4.62 11.82
N VAL A 6 -22.35 5.56 12.17
CA VAL A 6 -21.23 5.35 13.09
C VAL A 6 -21.36 6.33 14.23
N SER A 7 -21.28 5.82 15.47
CA SER A 7 -21.18 6.64 16.67
C SER A 7 -19.72 6.91 16.96
N ILE A 8 -19.35 8.18 17.10
CA ILE A 8 -18.01 8.64 17.48
C ILE A 8 -18.14 9.64 18.62
N ASP A 9 -17.07 9.82 19.39
CA ASP A 9 -17.03 10.84 20.43
C ASP A 9 -16.97 12.26 19.84
N ASP A 10 -17.45 13.23 20.62
CA ASP A 10 -17.58 14.63 20.18
C ASP A 10 -16.23 15.27 19.80
N GLU A 11 -15.15 14.89 20.48
CA GLU A 11 -13.82 15.43 20.21
C GLU A 11 -13.27 14.92 18.88
N THR A 12 -13.41 13.62 18.62
CA THR A 12 -13.08 13.02 17.32
C THR A 12 -13.90 13.63 16.20
N TYR A 13 -15.21 13.84 16.39
CA TYR A 13 -16.05 14.51 15.40
C TYR A 13 -15.59 15.94 15.11
N ARG A 14 -15.27 16.72 16.16
CA ARG A 14 -14.80 18.10 16.02
C ARG A 14 -13.49 18.16 15.24
N ARG A 15 -12.52 17.32 15.59
CA ARG A 15 -11.24 17.22 14.87
C ARG A 15 -11.42 16.80 13.42
N ALA A 16 -12.25 15.79 13.16
CA ALA A 16 -12.54 15.34 11.81
C ALA A 16 -13.18 16.45 10.96
N ARG A 17 -14.07 17.25 11.56
CA ARG A 17 -14.71 18.38 10.88
C ARG A 17 -13.73 19.50 10.53
N ILE A 18 -12.82 19.85 11.45
CA ILE A 18 -11.75 20.82 11.17
C ILE A 18 -10.90 20.30 10.01
N LYS A 19 -10.49 19.03 10.07
CA LYS A 19 -9.65 18.43 9.02
C LYS A 19 -10.33 18.34 7.67
N ALA A 20 -11.64 18.07 7.67
CA ALA A 20 -12.44 18.06 6.46
C ALA A 20 -12.53 19.46 5.84
N ALA A 21 -12.75 20.49 6.66
CA ALA A 21 -12.78 21.88 6.20
C ALA A 21 -11.42 22.35 5.65
N GLU A 22 -10.31 21.99 6.29
CA GLU A 22 -8.95 22.28 5.79
C GLU A 22 -8.69 21.70 4.38
N ASN A 23 -9.34 20.59 4.07
CA ASN A 23 -9.16 19.85 2.82
C ASN A 23 -10.31 20.08 1.83
N ASP A 24 -11.13 21.12 2.03
CA ASP A 24 -12.33 21.43 1.20
C ASP A 24 -13.25 20.22 0.96
N THR A 25 -13.40 19.37 1.98
CA THR A 25 -14.18 18.13 1.91
C THR A 25 -15.15 17.99 3.08
N SER A 26 -15.98 16.94 3.05
CA SER A 26 -16.88 16.59 4.15
C SER A 26 -16.36 15.38 4.92
N VAL A 27 -16.75 15.26 6.19
CA VAL A 27 -16.42 14.10 7.02
C VAL A 27 -16.92 12.81 6.35
N SER A 28 -18.13 12.83 5.78
CA SER A 28 -18.68 11.67 5.05
C SER A 28 -17.88 11.32 3.80
N ALA A 29 -17.36 12.32 3.06
CA ALA A 29 -16.49 12.08 1.92
C ALA A 29 -15.14 11.48 2.37
N MET A 30 -14.54 12.01 3.43
CA MET A 30 -13.30 11.49 4.01
C MET A 30 -13.45 10.03 4.47
N VAL A 31 -14.57 9.69 5.12
CA VAL A 31 -14.86 8.31 5.55
C VAL A 31 -15.04 7.39 4.34
N ARG A 32 -15.77 7.82 3.31
CA ARG A 32 -15.95 7.04 2.09
C ARG A 32 -14.60 6.76 1.41
N ASP A 33 -13.77 7.79 1.27
CA ASP A 33 -12.49 7.66 0.57
C ASP A 33 -11.51 6.79 1.37
N TYR A 34 -11.52 6.90 2.71
CA TYR A 34 -10.77 6.01 3.59
C TYR A 34 -11.20 4.54 3.46
N LEU A 35 -12.51 4.26 3.48
CA LEU A 35 -13.02 2.91 3.30
C LEU A 35 -12.69 2.34 1.92
N ALA A 36 -12.71 3.18 0.87
CA ALA A 36 -12.29 2.78 -0.47
C ALA A 36 -10.80 2.45 -0.54
N GLN A 37 -9.94 3.25 0.10
CA GLN A 37 -8.49 2.97 0.19
C GLN A 37 -8.21 1.69 0.98
N LEU A 38 -8.95 1.47 2.08
CA LEU A 38 -8.82 0.26 2.89
C LEU A 38 -9.15 -0.99 2.08
N ALA A 39 -10.27 -0.96 1.33
CA ALA A 39 -10.66 -2.06 0.44
C ALA A 39 -9.66 -2.24 -0.73
N ASN A 40 -9.12 -1.14 -1.26
CA ASN A 40 -8.14 -1.20 -2.34
C ASN A 40 -6.80 -1.79 -1.89
N THR A 41 -6.39 -1.60 -0.64
CA THR A 41 -5.11 -2.09 -0.12
C THR A 41 -5.07 -3.62 -0.12
N GLU A 42 -6.17 -4.27 0.25
CA GLU A 42 -6.29 -5.73 0.20
C GLU A 42 -6.22 -6.26 -1.24
N THR A 43 -6.86 -5.57 -2.19
CA THR A 43 -6.77 -5.93 -3.62
C THR A 43 -5.42 -5.63 -4.26
N GLU A 44 -4.76 -4.53 -3.89
CA GLU A 44 -3.48 -4.14 -4.48
C GLU A 44 -2.34 -5.03 -3.97
N PHE A 45 -2.37 -5.37 -2.68
CA PHE A 45 -1.46 -6.37 -2.12
C PHE A 45 -1.63 -7.73 -2.80
N GLU A 46 -2.86 -8.24 -2.93
CA GLU A 46 -3.13 -9.50 -3.63
C GLU A 46 -2.80 -9.43 -5.13
N ARG A 47 -2.98 -8.28 -5.78
CA ARG A 47 -2.55 -8.03 -7.17
C ARG A 47 -1.04 -8.10 -7.30
N LEU A 48 -0.30 -7.43 -6.41
CA LEU A 48 1.16 -7.43 -6.39
C LEU A 48 1.71 -8.82 -6.09
N LYS A 49 1.10 -9.56 -5.16
CA LYS A 49 1.44 -10.95 -4.84
C LYS A 49 1.24 -11.87 -6.04
N ARG A 50 0.13 -11.73 -6.79
CA ARG A 50 -0.08 -12.49 -8.04
C ARG A 50 0.96 -12.15 -9.10
N LYS A 51 1.35 -10.87 -9.21
CA LYS A 51 2.39 -10.41 -10.14
C LYS A 51 3.77 -10.94 -9.78
N GLU A 52 4.12 -10.94 -8.49
CA GLU A 52 5.36 -11.54 -7.96
C GLU A 52 5.41 -13.03 -8.25
N ALA A 53 4.35 -13.77 -7.94
CA ALA A 53 4.27 -15.20 -8.22
C ALA A 53 4.46 -15.48 -9.72
N GLY A 54 3.82 -14.69 -10.59
CA GLY A 54 3.98 -14.80 -12.05
C GLY A 54 5.39 -14.48 -12.55
N LEU A 55 6.07 -13.50 -11.94
CA LEU A 55 7.47 -13.19 -12.26
C LEU A 55 8.41 -14.29 -11.77
N ARG A 56 8.18 -14.82 -10.56
CA ARG A 56 8.98 -15.87 -9.95
C ARG A 56 8.93 -17.17 -10.75
N LEU A 57 7.77 -17.53 -11.29
CA LEU A 57 7.63 -18.69 -12.19
C LEU A 57 8.42 -18.55 -13.50
N LYS A 58 8.71 -17.31 -13.94
CA LYS A 58 9.55 -17.07 -15.13
C LYS A 58 11.03 -17.23 -14.85
N VAL A 59 11.45 -17.22 -13.58
CA VAL A 59 12.83 -17.46 -13.19
C VAL A 59 13.09 -18.96 -13.23
N ARG A 60 13.65 -19.44 -14.35
CA ARG A 60 13.99 -20.87 -14.55
C ARG A 60 15.27 -21.29 -13.82
N GLY A 61 16.09 -20.32 -13.41
CA GLY A 61 17.32 -20.51 -12.67
C GLY A 61 17.91 -19.15 -12.29
N PHE A 62 18.47 -19.07 -11.09
CA PHE A 62 19.19 -17.89 -10.62
C PHE A 62 20.48 -18.37 -9.97
N SER A 63 21.62 -17.97 -10.54
CA SER A 63 22.94 -18.17 -9.93
C SER A 63 23.53 -16.79 -9.66
N ALA A 64 23.88 -16.54 -8.40
CA ALA A 64 24.56 -15.30 -8.02
C ALA A 64 25.92 -15.17 -8.73
N SER A 65 26.55 -16.30 -9.07
CA SER A 65 27.81 -16.38 -9.81
C SER A 65 27.69 -15.91 -11.27
N ASP A 66 26.47 -15.83 -11.83
CA ASP A 66 26.25 -15.32 -13.18
C ASP A 66 26.30 -13.78 -13.23
N ARG A 67 26.19 -13.11 -12.08
CA ARG A 67 26.13 -11.64 -11.99
C ARG A 67 27.44 -11.00 -11.58
N LEU A 68 28.26 -11.75 -10.85
CA LEU A 68 29.57 -11.33 -10.34
C LEU A 68 30.50 -12.52 -10.47
N SER A 69 31.62 -12.30 -11.15
CA SER A 69 32.74 -13.23 -11.11
C SER A 69 33.29 -13.33 -9.68
N ARG A 70 33.96 -14.45 -9.38
CA ARG A 70 34.57 -14.67 -8.07
C ARG A 70 35.54 -13.55 -7.69
N ASP A 71 36.23 -12.99 -8.66
CA ASP A 71 37.22 -11.93 -8.45
C ASP A 71 36.53 -10.59 -8.10
N GLU A 72 35.43 -10.25 -8.79
CA GLU A 72 34.61 -9.07 -8.47
C GLU A 72 33.96 -9.16 -7.07
N VAL A 73 33.62 -10.37 -6.61
CA VAL A 73 33.11 -10.58 -5.23
C VAL A 73 34.20 -10.28 -4.18
N HIS A 74 35.46 -10.49 -4.51
CA HIS A 74 36.60 -10.27 -3.62
C HIS A 74 37.24 -8.88 -3.79
N GLU A 75 36.81 -8.10 -4.77
CA GLU A 75 37.25 -6.73 -5.00
C GLU A 75 36.63 -5.79 -3.94
N ARG A 76 37.27 -5.75 -2.76
CA ARG A 76 37.00 -4.69 -1.79
C ARG A 76 37.73 -3.44 -2.27
N ASN A 77 36.98 -2.50 -2.83
CA ASN A 77 37.44 -1.15 -3.18
C ASN A 77 38.44 -0.63 -2.15
N ARG A 78 39.66 -0.36 -2.62
CA ARG A 78 40.77 0.20 -1.85
C ARG A 78 40.67 1.72 -1.83
#